data_AF-A0A351XDH3-F1
#
_entry.id   AF-A0A351XDH3-F1
#
_cell.length_a   1.000
_cell.length_b   1.000
_cell.length_c   1.000
_cell.angle_alpha   90.00
_cell.angle_beta   90.00
_cell.angle_gamma   90.00
#
_symmetry.space_group_name_H-M   'P 1'
#
loop_
_entity.id
_entity.type
_entity.pdbx_description
1 polymer ?
#
loop_
_entity_poly.entity_id
_entity_poly.type
_entity_poly.pdbx_seq_one_letter_code
_entity_poly.pdbx_strand_id
1 'polypeptide(L)'
;MDGVPIRSAATILLVADRPDLQVLTLRRTDSSTFVAGHTLFPGGAVDAGDHDPRWPSLVTGLTAATAAERLGVADGLGYWTAAVRETVEEVGVAVGTTDPGLAARMVAHRHDLEAGRVGLADLVHDGATMLDLSGIHAVARWVTPMPSIKRYDTYFFVATVDPDVQPVVDGREAVHAEWCRPIDVLERWRDGQLTMISPTIAMFQRLASHGTAAGVLAAAAAGGPARRARILDDSTTPVRFEGDPGFNETGTRESFGWMWLPAGDRPDPTTGWA
;
A
#
# COMPACT_ATOMS: atom_id res chain seq x y z
N MET A 1 -2.52 -11.29 25.89
CA MET A 1 -2.78 -11.67 24.49
C MET A 1 -4.26 -11.93 24.38
N ASP A 2 -4.94 -11.26 23.46
CA ASP A 2 -6.38 -11.41 23.20
C ASP A 2 -6.73 -12.65 22.35
N GLY A 3 -5.71 -13.38 21.89
CA GLY A 3 -5.87 -14.62 21.12
C GLY A 3 -6.21 -14.40 19.64
N VAL A 4 -6.31 -13.14 19.19
CA VAL A 4 -6.61 -12.80 17.80
C VAL A 4 -5.32 -12.93 16.96
N PRO A 5 -5.28 -13.83 15.96
CA PRO A 5 -4.10 -13.98 15.10
C PRO A 5 -3.80 -12.68 14.34
N ILE A 6 -2.51 -12.36 14.22
CA ILE A 6 -2.03 -11.26 13.37
C ILE A 6 -1.66 -11.86 12.02
N ARG A 7 -2.32 -11.41 10.95
CA ARG A 7 -2.06 -11.88 9.58
C ARG A 7 -1.10 -10.94 8.87
N SER A 8 -0.09 -11.48 8.19
CA SER A 8 0.76 -10.68 7.31
C SER A 8 -0.04 -10.14 6.14
N ALA A 9 0.23 -8.89 5.77
CA ALA A 9 -0.43 -8.24 4.64
C ALA A 9 0.53 -7.32 3.88
N ALA A 10 0.19 -7.05 2.63
CA ALA A 10 0.90 -6.12 1.77
C ALA A 10 -0.09 -5.17 1.08
N THR A 11 0.25 -3.89 1.01
CA THR A 11 -0.57 -2.84 0.40
C THR A 11 0.31 -1.96 -0.47
N ILE A 12 -0.15 -1.55 -1.65
CA ILE A 12 0.62 -0.70 -2.55
C ILE A 12 -0.08 0.61 -2.87
N LEU A 13 0.64 1.71 -2.73
CA LEU A 13 0.25 3.03 -3.19
C LEU A 13 0.71 3.18 -4.64
N LEU A 14 -0.21 3.10 -5.60
CA LEU A 14 0.12 3.40 -7.00
C LEU A 14 0.01 4.90 -7.22
N VAL A 15 1.13 5.54 -7.55
CA VAL A 15 1.21 6.99 -7.80
C VAL A 15 1.47 7.28 -9.26
N ALA A 16 0.89 8.37 -9.77
CA ALA A 16 1.13 8.87 -11.12
C ALA A 16 0.82 10.38 -11.18
N ASP A 17 1.46 11.09 -12.10
CA ASP A 17 1.18 12.52 -12.34
C ASP A 17 0.07 12.65 -13.40
N ARG A 18 -1.11 13.20 -13.03
CA ARG A 18 -2.34 13.22 -13.86
C ARG A 18 -3.15 14.53 -13.84
N PRO A 19 -2.59 15.73 -14.13
CA PRO A 19 -1.20 16.11 -14.42
C PRO A 19 -0.37 16.39 -13.15
N ASP A 20 -1.01 16.37 -11.99
CA ASP A 20 -0.41 16.51 -10.68
C ASP A 20 -0.35 15.17 -9.95
N LEU A 21 0.39 15.09 -8.84
CA LEU A 21 0.54 13.84 -8.08
C LEU A 21 -0.83 13.32 -7.62
N GLN A 22 -1.19 12.15 -8.14
CA GLN A 22 -2.37 11.40 -7.74
C GLN A 22 -1.97 10.00 -7.29
N VAL A 23 -2.83 9.41 -6.46
CA VAL A 23 -2.72 8.04 -5.99
C VAL A 23 -4.02 7.30 -6.29
N LEU A 24 -3.91 6.04 -6.70
CA LEU A 24 -5.06 5.18 -6.91
C LEU A 24 -5.68 4.79 -5.57
N THR A 25 -6.97 5.04 -5.41
CA THR A 25 -7.73 4.68 -4.21
C THR A 25 -8.92 3.79 -4.55
N LEU A 26 -9.32 2.97 -3.58
CA LEU A 26 -10.43 2.03 -3.68
C LEU A 26 -11.49 2.34 -2.63
N ARG A 27 -12.75 2.11 -2.99
CA ARG A 27 -13.89 2.10 -2.07
C ARG A 27 -14.49 0.70 -1.98
N ARG A 28 -14.54 0.15 -0.77
CA ARG A 28 -15.09 -1.19 -0.51
C ARG A 28 -16.62 -1.21 -0.46
N THR A 29 -17.22 -2.38 -0.67
CA THR A 29 -18.66 -2.62 -0.46
C THR A 29 -19.04 -2.46 1.02
N ASP A 30 -20.24 -1.92 1.28
CA ASP A 30 -20.79 -1.78 2.63
C ASP A 30 -21.03 -3.13 3.34
N SER A 31 -21.04 -4.23 2.57
CA SER A 31 -21.15 -5.61 3.08
C SER A 31 -19.85 -6.16 3.69
N SER A 32 -18.72 -5.45 3.55
CA SER A 32 -17.50 -5.80 4.27
C SER A 32 -17.73 -5.54 5.76
N THR A 33 -17.50 -6.56 6.60
CA THR A 33 -17.60 -6.50 8.07
C THR A 33 -16.58 -5.54 8.74
N PHE A 34 -15.94 -4.70 7.96
CA PHE A 34 -15.00 -3.67 8.38
C PHE A 34 -15.39 -2.34 7.70
N VAL A 35 -16.28 -1.61 8.40
CA VAL A 35 -16.67 -0.20 8.20
C VAL A 35 -16.93 0.25 6.75
N ALA A 36 -18.21 0.32 6.39
CA ALA A 36 -18.74 0.96 5.18
C ALA A 36 -18.09 2.34 4.92
N GLY A 37 -17.69 2.61 3.67
CA GLY A 37 -17.16 3.92 3.26
C GLY A 37 -15.64 4.13 3.34
N HIS A 38 -14.84 3.08 3.57
CA HIS A 38 -13.37 3.22 3.63
C HIS A 38 -12.73 3.51 2.27
N THR A 39 -11.86 4.53 2.25
CA THR A 39 -10.86 4.73 1.18
C THR A 39 -9.63 3.92 1.52
N LEU A 40 -9.21 3.04 0.61
CA LEU A 40 -8.08 2.14 0.78
C LEU A 40 -7.20 2.16 -0.46
N PHE A 41 -6.07 1.46 -0.39
CA PHE A 41 -5.19 1.19 -1.53
C PHE A 41 -5.27 -0.31 -1.86
N PRO A 42 -4.89 -0.74 -3.08
CA PRO A 42 -4.82 -2.16 -3.41
C PRO A 42 -3.95 -2.93 -2.42
N GLY A 43 -4.46 -4.07 -1.93
CA GLY A 43 -3.70 -4.90 -1.00
C GLY A 43 -4.53 -5.86 -0.18
N GLY A 44 -3.85 -6.87 0.36
CA GLY A 44 -4.49 -7.96 1.09
C GLY A 44 -3.49 -8.80 1.86
N ALA A 45 -3.94 -10.00 2.24
CA ALA A 45 -3.12 -10.92 3.01
C ALA A 45 -1.99 -11.48 2.15
N VAL A 46 -0.85 -11.77 2.78
CA VAL A 46 0.21 -12.54 2.11
C VAL A 46 -0.18 -14.01 2.12
N ASP A 47 -0.19 -14.62 0.94
CA ASP A 47 -0.61 -15.99 0.71
C ASP A 47 0.58 -16.92 0.45
N ALA A 48 0.35 -18.23 0.52
CA ALA A 48 1.42 -19.22 0.32
C ALA A 48 2.09 -19.11 -1.06
N GLY A 49 1.33 -18.75 -2.11
CA GLY A 49 1.85 -18.55 -3.46
C GLY A 49 2.80 -17.35 -3.57
N ASP A 50 2.70 -16.37 -2.68
CA ASP A 50 3.61 -15.24 -2.63
C ASP A 50 5.01 -15.65 -2.15
N HIS A 51 5.11 -16.80 -1.47
CA HIS A 51 6.35 -17.41 -1.01
C HIS A 51 6.83 -18.57 -1.90
N ASP A 52 6.34 -18.67 -3.14
CA ASP A 52 6.77 -19.70 -4.09
C ASP A 52 8.31 -19.71 -4.24
N PRO A 53 8.97 -20.87 -4.10
CA PRO A 53 10.44 -20.96 -4.15
C PRO A 53 11.02 -20.60 -5.53
N ARG A 54 10.20 -20.48 -6.57
CA ARG A 54 10.61 -20.00 -7.90
C ARG A 54 10.82 -18.49 -7.94
N TRP A 55 10.25 -17.71 -7.02
CA TRP A 55 10.32 -16.25 -7.07
C TRP A 55 11.72 -15.67 -7.29
N PRO A 56 12.79 -16.17 -6.64
CA PRO A 56 14.15 -15.67 -6.88
C PRO A 56 14.62 -15.73 -8.34
N SER A 57 14.08 -16.62 -9.17
CA SER A 57 14.38 -16.70 -10.61
C SER A 57 13.33 -16.05 -11.51
N LEU A 58 12.18 -15.66 -10.95
CA LEU A 58 11.08 -15.01 -11.67
C LEU A 58 11.05 -13.48 -11.49
N VAL A 59 11.98 -12.92 -10.71
CA VAL A 59 12.04 -11.47 -10.44
C VAL A 59 13.43 -10.89 -10.75
N THR A 60 13.45 -9.63 -11.12
CA THR A 60 14.65 -8.79 -11.25
C THR A 60 14.50 -7.53 -10.39
N GLY A 61 15.58 -6.78 -10.20
CA GLY A 61 15.58 -5.52 -9.45
C GLY A 61 15.56 -5.66 -7.93
N LEU A 62 15.21 -6.83 -7.39
CA LEU A 62 15.22 -7.13 -5.97
C LEU A 62 15.61 -8.59 -5.71
N THR A 63 16.59 -8.82 -4.84
CA THR A 63 16.95 -10.18 -4.40
C THR A 63 16.17 -10.57 -3.14
N ALA A 64 15.99 -11.87 -2.90
CA ALA A 64 15.37 -12.36 -1.65
C ALA A 64 16.12 -11.87 -0.40
N ALA A 65 17.47 -11.84 -0.44
CA ALA A 65 18.28 -11.35 0.67
C ALA A 65 18.06 -9.84 0.92
N THR A 66 18.04 -9.03 -0.13
CA THR A 66 17.75 -7.58 -0.02
C THR A 66 16.33 -7.32 0.48
N ALA A 67 15.34 -8.09 0.00
CA ALA A 67 13.97 -7.98 0.49
C ALA A 67 13.87 -8.32 1.98
N ALA A 68 14.56 -9.38 2.41
CA ALA A 68 14.58 -9.81 3.80
C ALA A 68 15.24 -8.77 4.73
N GLU A 69 16.37 -8.21 4.30
CA GLU A 69 17.05 -7.12 5.01
C GLU A 69 16.17 -5.88 5.13
N ARG A 70 15.56 -5.43 4.02
CA ARG A 70 14.72 -4.23 3.98
C ARG A 70 13.50 -4.32 4.90
N LEU A 71 12.86 -5.48 4.98
CA LEU A 71 11.66 -5.65 5.80
C LEU A 71 11.94 -6.20 7.20
N GLY A 72 13.14 -6.70 7.45
CA GLY A 72 13.51 -7.39 8.69
C GLY A 72 12.79 -8.73 8.90
N VAL A 73 12.40 -9.41 7.82
CA VAL A 73 11.70 -10.72 7.84
C VAL A 73 12.31 -11.66 6.81
N ALA A 74 12.54 -12.93 7.17
CA ALA A 74 13.31 -13.86 6.35
C ALA A 74 12.75 -14.03 4.92
N ASP A 75 11.43 -14.16 4.79
CA ASP A 75 10.76 -14.36 3.50
C ASP A 75 10.21 -13.05 2.90
N GLY A 76 10.97 -11.96 3.06
CA GLY A 76 10.53 -10.60 2.71
C GLY A 76 10.09 -10.42 1.27
N LEU A 77 10.63 -11.19 0.31
CA LEU A 77 10.24 -11.13 -1.10
C LEU A 77 8.73 -11.39 -1.30
N GLY A 78 8.14 -12.22 -0.44
CA GLY A 78 6.71 -12.54 -0.50
C GLY A 78 5.79 -11.33 -0.32
N TYR A 79 6.25 -10.28 0.35
CA TYR A 79 5.43 -9.08 0.52
C TYR A 79 5.38 -8.22 -0.75
N TRP A 80 6.44 -8.24 -1.58
CA TRP A 80 6.42 -7.57 -2.89
C TRP A 80 5.53 -8.33 -3.87
N THR A 81 5.63 -9.66 -3.90
CA THR A 81 4.83 -10.50 -4.80
C THR A 81 3.35 -10.44 -4.42
N ALA A 82 3.02 -10.43 -3.12
CA ALA A 82 1.68 -10.17 -2.62
C ALA A 82 1.15 -8.81 -3.07
N ALA A 83 1.94 -7.73 -2.93
CA ALA A 83 1.54 -6.41 -3.38
C ALA A 83 1.22 -6.36 -4.89
N VAL A 84 2.01 -7.05 -5.72
CA VAL A 84 1.73 -7.15 -7.17
C VAL A 84 0.49 -7.98 -7.44
N ARG A 85 0.34 -9.15 -6.80
CA ARG A 85 -0.81 -10.05 -6.97
C ARG A 85 -2.12 -9.34 -6.63
N GLU A 86 -2.21 -8.77 -5.43
CA GLU A 86 -3.40 -8.06 -4.93
C GLU A 86 -3.79 -6.90 -5.84
N THR A 87 -2.81 -6.19 -6.41
CA THR A 87 -3.09 -5.12 -7.38
C THR A 87 -3.76 -5.64 -8.65
N VAL A 88 -3.31 -6.77 -9.17
CA VAL A 88 -3.94 -7.38 -10.35
C VAL A 88 -5.35 -7.87 -10.01
N GLU A 89 -5.51 -8.53 -8.88
CA GLU A 89 -6.78 -9.09 -8.41
C GLU A 89 -7.83 -7.99 -8.19
N GLU A 90 -7.50 -6.98 -7.37
CA GLU A 90 -8.46 -5.97 -6.95
C GLU A 90 -8.76 -4.92 -8.03
N VAL A 91 -7.76 -4.53 -8.84
CA VAL A 91 -7.90 -3.40 -9.78
C VAL A 91 -7.49 -3.68 -11.22
N GLY A 92 -7.05 -4.90 -11.54
CA GLY A 92 -6.70 -5.26 -12.91
C GLY A 92 -5.55 -4.42 -13.48
N VAL A 93 -4.67 -3.90 -12.63
CA VAL A 93 -3.49 -3.14 -13.04
C VAL A 93 -2.25 -4.02 -12.89
N ALA A 94 -1.51 -4.22 -13.97
CA ALA A 94 -0.23 -4.91 -13.91
C ALA A 94 0.86 -3.95 -13.43
N VAL A 95 1.63 -4.38 -12.43
CA VAL A 95 2.75 -3.62 -11.84
C VAL A 95 3.99 -4.50 -11.84
N GLY A 96 5.17 -3.88 -11.98
CA GLY A 96 6.44 -4.59 -12.03
C GLY A 96 6.66 -5.33 -13.36
N THR A 97 6.13 -4.81 -14.45
CA THR A 97 6.45 -5.29 -15.80
C THR A 97 6.27 -4.18 -16.82
N THR A 98 7.15 -4.15 -17.82
CA THR A 98 6.99 -3.35 -19.05
C THR A 98 6.70 -4.22 -20.26
N ASP A 99 6.68 -5.56 -20.11
CA ASP A 99 6.32 -6.49 -21.16
C ASP A 99 4.79 -6.51 -21.35
N PRO A 100 4.27 -6.06 -22.51
CA PRO A 100 2.82 -6.03 -22.75
C PRO A 100 2.19 -7.43 -22.73
N GLY A 101 2.95 -8.47 -23.10
CA GLY A 101 2.48 -9.85 -23.11
C GLY A 101 2.20 -10.36 -21.70
N LEU A 102 3.13 -10.17 -20.78
CA LEU A 102 2.97 -10.49 -19.35
C LEU A 102 1.86 -9.65 -18.72
N ALA A 103 1.85 -8.34 -18.95
CA ALA A 103 0.81 -7.45 -18.41
C ALA A 103 -0.60 -7.90 -18.83
N ALA A 104 -0.81 -8.17 -20.12
CA ALA A 104 -2.09 -8.67 -20.64
C ALA A 104 -2.46 -10.03 -20.03
N ARG A 105 -1.49 -10.93 -19.85
CA ARG A 105 -1.71 -12.25 -19.25
C ARG A 105 -2.15 -12.15 -17.79
N MET A 106 -1.50 -11.31 -16.99
CA MET A 106 -1.83 -11.07 -15.59
C MET A 106 -3.29 -10.57 -15.47
N VAL A 107 -3.64 -9.55 -16.25
CA VAL A 107 -5.00 -8.98 -16.23
C VAL A 107 -6.04 -9.97 -16.74
N ALA A 108 -5.75 -10.71 -17.81
CA ALA A 108 -6.65 -11.71 -18.37
C ALA A 108 -6.98 -12.85 -17.38
N HIS A 109 -6.04 -13.21 -16.51
CA HIS A 109 -6.20 -14.27 -15.51
C HIS A 109 -6.55 -13.72 -14.11
N ARG A 110 -6.94 -12.45 -13.96
CA ARG A 110 -7.18 -11.83 -12.65
C ARG A 110 -8.18 -12.62 -11.78
N HIS A 111 -9.25 -13.14 -12.38
CA HIS A 111 -10.27 -13.91 -11.66
C HIS A 111 -9.82 -15.33 -11.34
N ASP A 112 -8.84 -15.85 -12.07
CA ASP A 112 -8.20 -17.13 -11.76
C ASP A 112 -7.20 -16.95 -10.61
N LEU A 113 -6.46 -15.83 -10.57
CA LEU A 113 -5.60 -15.45 -9.45
C LEU A 113 -6.43 -15.30 -8.16
N GLU A 114 -7.47 -14.48 -8.19
CA GLU A 114 -8.36 -14.23 -7.04
C GLU A 114 -8.99 -15.53 -6.51
N ALA A 115 -9.30 -16.48 -7.39
CA ALA A 115 -9.88 -17.76 -7.01
C ALA A 115 -8.84 -18.86 -6.70
N GLY A 116 -7.55 -18.54 -6.74
CA GLY A 116 -6.45 -19.48 -6.53
C GLY A 116 -6.37 -20.61 -7.57
N ARG A 117 -6.95 -20.42 -8.77
CA ARG A 117 -6.90 -21.40 -9.87
C ARG A 117 -5.56 -21.37 -10.60
N VAL A 118 -4.86 -20.24 -10.58
CA VAL A 118 -3.50 -20.06 -11.09
C VAL A 118 -2.71 -19.21 -10.10
N GLY A 119 -1.40 -19.43 -9.98
CA GLY A 119 -0.52 -18.55 -9.20
C GLY A 119 0.10 -17.47 -10.08
N LEU A 120 0.41 -16.32 -9.50
CA LEU A 120 1.14 -15.26 -10.23
C LEU A 120 2.50 -15.77 -10.74
N ALA A 121 3.18 -16.62 -9.95
CA ALA A 121 4.44 -17.26 -10.35
C ALA A 121 4.29 -18.11 -11.63
N ASP A 122 3.15 -18.78 -11.82
CA ASP A 122 2.88 -19.58 -13.02
C ASP A 122 2.75 -18.67 -14.24
N LEU A 123 2.02 -17.55 -14.12
CA LEU A 123 1.84 -16.60 -15.22
C LEU A 123 3.17 -15.97 -15.68
N VAL A 124 4.06 -15.68 -14.73
CA VAL A 124 5.39 -15.11 -15.00
C VAL A 124 6.29 -16.17 -15.65
N HIS A 125 6.28 -17.39 -15.12
CA HIS A 125 7.05 -18.51 -15.62
C HIS A 125 6.65 -18.92 -17.05
N ASP A 126 5.36 -19.13 -17.30
CA ASP A 126 4.82 -19.54 -18.59
C ASP A 126 5.05 -18.49 -19.69
N GLY A 127 5.17 -17.22 -19.29
CA GLY A 127 5.54 -16.14 -20.19
C GLY A 127 7.01 -16.14 -20.61
N ALA A 128 7.86 -16.96 -19.97
CA ALA A 128 9.32 -16.86 -20.06
C ALA A 128 9.83 -15.43 -19.79
N THR A 129 9.18 -14.77 -18.83
CA THR A 129 9.38 -13.36 -18.45
C THR A 129 9.76 -13.26 -16.98
N MET A 130 10.09 -12.05 -16.52
CA MET A 130 10.38 -11.76 -15.11
C MET A 130 9.60 -10.51 -14.68
N LEU A 131 9.21 -10.45 -13.41
CA LEU A 131 8.74 -9.21 -12.80
C LEU A 131 9.93 -8.32 -12.42
N ASP A 132 9.88 -7.06 -12.79
CA ASP A 132 10.83 -6.06 -12.33
C ASP A 132 10.31 -5.38 -11.06
N LEU A 133 10.92 -5.73 -9.93
CA LEU A 133 10.58 -5.18 -8.62
C LEU A 133 11.43 -3.96 -8.23
N SER A 134 12.31 -3.48 -9.12
CA SER A 134 13.23 -2.36 -8.83
C SER A 134 12.50 -1.05 -8.49
N GLY A 135 11.33 -0.82 -9.10
CA GLY A 135 10.50 0.38 -8.91
C GLY A 135 9.44 0.27 -7.82
N ILE A 136 9.47 -0.79 -7.00
CA ILE A 136 8.51 -1.01 -5.90
C ILE A 136 9.26 -0.87 -4.57
N HIS A 137 8.90 0.14 -3.78
CA HIS A 137 9.64 0.51 -2.57
C HIS A 137 8.78 0.34 -1.32
N ALA A 138 9.30 -0.35 -0.30
CA ALA A 138 8.65 -0.41 1.01
C ALA A 138 8.71 0.97 1.67
N VAL A 139 7.56 1.47 2.10
CA VAL A 139 7.40 2.82 2.66
C VAL A 139 6.92 2.82 4.10
N ALA A 140 6.16 1.82 4.53
CA ALA A 140 5.69 1.73 5.91
C ALA A 140 5.47 0.28 6.36
N ARG A 141 5.32 0.07 7.66
CA ARG A 141 4.73 -1.12 8.27
C ARG A 141 3.79 -0.69 9.38
N TRP A 142 2.59 -1.24 9.42
CA TRP A 142 1.62 -0.95 10.48
C TRP A 142 0.99 -2.25 10.98
N VAL A 143 0.93 -2.40 12.29
CA VAL A 143 0.30 -3.52 12.97
C VAL A 143 -0.99 -3.03 13.62
N THR A 144 -2.11 -3.72 13.38
CA THR A 144 -3.38 -3.37 14.02
C THR A 144 -3.27 -3.45 15.55
N PRO A 145 -3.60 -2.38 16.29
CA PRO A 145 -3.56 -2.37 17.75
C PRO A 145 -4.61 -3.30 18.37
N MET A 146 -4.47 -3.59 19.66
CA MET A 146 -5.52 -4.24 20.45
C MET A 146 -6.42 -3.17 21.11
N PRO A 147 -7.72 -3.46 21.32
CA PRO A 147 -8.45 -4.66 20.88
C PRO A 147 -8.93 -4.53 19.42
N SER A 148 -8.91 -5.63 18.66
CA SER A 148 -9.57 -5.70 17.35
C SER A 148 -9.96 -7.15 17.04
N ILE A 149 -11.09 -7.37 16.38
CA ILE A 149 -11.54 -8.71 15.96
C ILE A 149 -10.76 -9.27 14.76
N LYS A 150 -10.04 -8.40 14.03
CA LYS A 150 -9.17 -8.75 12.90
C LYS A 150 -7.89 -7.91 13.00
N ARG A 151 -6.73 -8.57 12.91
CA ARG A 151 -5.44 -7.89 13.05
C ARG A 151 -4.53 -8.25 11.91
N TYR A 152 -3.87 -7.22 11.37
CA TYR A 152 -2.90 -7.35 10.29
C TYR A 152 -1.56 -6.75 10.70
N ASP A 153 -0.51 -7.30 10.13
CA ASP A 153 0.84 -6.74 10.09
C ASP A 153 1.13 -6.40 8.63
N THR A 154 0.81 -5.16 8.27
CA THR A 154 0.76 -4.70 6.88
C THR A 154 2.02 -3.94 6.52
N TYR A 155 2.72 -4.40 5.50
CA TYR A 155 3.76 -3.63 4.84
C TYR A 155 3.15 -2.81 3.69
N PHE A 156 3.47 -1.53 3.64
CA PHE A 156 3.04 -0.62 2.59
C PHE A 156 4.18 -0.40 1.61
N PHE A 157 3.85 -0.41 0.32
CA PHE A 157 4.76 -0.22 -0.79
C PHE A 157 4.30 0.97 -1.63
N VAL A 158 5.21 1.61 -2.36
CA VAL A 158 4.86 2.59 -3.39
C VAL A 158 5.46 2.17 -4.72
N ALA A 159 4.72 2.39 -5.79
CA ALA A 159 5.17 2.19 -7.16
C ALA A 159 4.49 3.17 -8.11
N THR A 160 5.03 3.30 -9.31
CA THR A 160 4.39 4.06 -10.40
C THR A 160 3.89 3.13 -11.48
N VAL A 161 2.93 3.64 -12.24
CA VAL A 161 2.33 3.00 -13.42
C VAL A 161 2.16 4.03 -14.52
N ASP A 162 1.80 3.58 -15.72
CA ASP A 162 1.44 4.49 -16.81
C ASP A 162 0.31 5.44 -16.34
N PRO A 163 0.47 6.77 -16.47
CA PRO A 163 -0.54 7.74 -16.03
C PRO A 163 -1.85 7.65 -16.79
N ASP A 164 -1.95 6.90 -17.88
CA ASP A 164 -3.20 6.67 -18.60
C ASP A 164 -3.90 5.37 -18.19
N VAL A 165 -3.27 4.54 -17.35
CA VAL A 165 -3.85 3.27 -16.90
C VAL A 165 -5.19 3.51 -16.20
N GLN A 166 -6.16 2.66 -16.56
CA GLN A 166 -7.51 2.71 -16.01
C GLN A 166 -7.73 1.49 -15.11
N PRO A 167 -7.97 1.68 -13.80
CA PRO A 167 -8.26 0.59 -12.89
C PRO A 167 -9.65 0.00 -13.19
N VAL A 168 -9.78 -1.32 -13.05
CA VAL A 168 -11.06 -2.02 -13.11
C VAL A 168 -11.22 -2.83 -11.84
N VAL A 169 -12.15 -2.40 -10.98
CA VAL A 169 -12.41 -3.09 -9.71
C VAL A 169 -12.89 -4.53 -9.93
N ASP A 170 -12.68 -5.38 -8.93
CA ASP A 170 -13.21 -6.76 -8.89
C ASP A 170 -14.75 -6.80 -8.86
N GLY A 171 -15.40 -5.75 -8.34
CA GLY A 171 -16.85 -5.65 -8.15
C GLY A 171 -17.38 -6.46 -6.96
N ARG A 172 -16.50 -7.11 -6.20
CA ARG A 172 -16.84 -7.98 -5.05
C ARG A 172 -16.38 -7.32 -3.76
N GLU A 173 -15.10 -7.02 -3.64
CA GLU A 173 -14.52 -6.33 -2.50
C GLU A 173 -14.52 -4.82 -2.68
N ALA A 174 -14.18 -4.35 -3.88
CA ALA A 174 -14.18 -2.94 -4.26
C ALA A 174 -15.29 -2.65 -5.29
N VAL A 175 -16.00 -1.55 -5.11
CA VAL A 175 -17.06 -1.08 -6.03
C VAL A 175 -16.66 0.14 -6.83
N HIS A 176 -15.58 0.80 -6.43
CA HIS A 176 -15.09 1.98 -7.10
C HIS A 176 -13.58 2.11 -6.92
N ALA A 177 -12.92 2.55 -7.98
CA ALA A 177 -11.52 2.94 -7.97
C ALA A 177 -11.39 4.30 -8.64
N GLU A 178 -10.65 5.21 -8.04
CA GLU A 178 -10.41 6.54 -8.58
C GLU A 178 -8.97 6.99 -8.34
N TRP A 179 -8.45 7.76 -9.28
CA TRP A 179 -7.20 8.50 -9.09
C TRP A 179 -7.52 9.79 -8.35
N CYS A 180 -6.88 10.00 -7.20
CA CYS A 180 -7.16 11.14 -6.33
C CYS A 180 -5.89 11.90 -5.98
N ARG A 181 -6.01 13.22 -5.86
CA ARG A 181 -4.98 14.05 -5.23
C ARG A 181 -4.96 13.73 -3.72
N PRO A 182 -3.79 13.44 -3.12
CA PRO A 182 -3.72 13.08 -1.69
C PRO A 182 -4.38 14.11 -0.75
N ILE A 183 -4.21 15.40 -1.04
CA ILE A 183 -4.80 16.49 -0.25
C ILE A 183 -6.33 16.49 -0.30
N ASP A 184 -6.92 16.28 -1.48
CA ASP A 184 -8.37 16.29 -1.64
C ASP A 184 -9.01 15.12 -0.85
N VAL A 185 -8.32 13.98 -0.71
CA VAL A 185 -8.78 12.88 0.15
C VAL A 185 -8.75 13.26 1.62
N LEU A 186 -7.66 13.90 2.08
CA LEU A 186 -7.54 14.36 3.48
C LEU A 186 -8.63 15.39 3.81
N GLU A 187 -8.94 16.31 2.91
CA GLU A 187 -10.00 17.31 3.08
C GLU A 187 -11.38 16.64 3.14
N ARG A 188 -11.69 15.72 2.21
CA ARG A 188 -12.95 14.94 2.25
C ARG A 188 -13.09 14.15 3.56
N TRP A 189 -12.01 13.57 4.07
CA TRP A 189 -12.00 12.88 5.36
C TRP A 189 -12.23 13.84 6.53
N ARG A 190 -11.54 14.99 6.56
CA ARG A 190 -11.75 16.04 7.58
C ARG A 190 -13.19 16.53 7.62
N ASP A 191 -13.82 16.64 6.46
CA ASP A 191 -15.20 17.08 6.31
C ASP A 191 -16.22 15.95 6.57
N GLY A 192 -15.76 14.76 6.97
CA GLY A 192 -16.61 13.62 7.32
C GLY A 192 -17.24 12.90 6.13
N GLN A 193 -16.77 13.16 4.91
CA GLN A 193 -17.27 12.52 3.68
C GLN A 193 -16.68 11.12 3.45
N LEU A 194 -15.55 10.83 4.09
CA LEU A 194 -14.83 9.56 4.00
C LEU A 194 -14.41 9.09 5.40
N THR A 195 -14.35 7.78 5.59
CA THR A 195 -13.73 7.18 6.77
C THR A 195 -12.36 6.63 6.41
N MET A 196 -11.36 6.90 7.25
CA MET A 196 -10.02 6.36 7.11
C MET A 196 -9.48 5.93 8.47
N ILE A 197 -8.54 4.99 8.45
CA ILE A 197 -7.76 4.60 9.63
C ILE A 197 -6.38 5.23 9.59
N SER A 198 -5.73 5.33 10.75
CA SER A 198 -4.42 5.97 10.94
C SER A 198 -3.34 5.54 9.92
N PRO A 199 -3.17 4.25 9.57
CA PRO A 199 -2.22 3.87 8.52
C PRO A 199 -2.51 4.57 7.18
N THR A 200 -3.77 4.61 6.76
CA THR A 200 -4.22 5.27 5.53
C THR A 200 -4.04 6.79 5.61
N ILE A 201 -4.41 7.41 6.74
CA ILE A 201 -4.24 8.85 6.98
C ILE A 201 -2.75 9.23 6.87
N ALA A 202 -1.87 8.47 7.53
CA ALA A 202 -0.43 8.68 7.48
C ALA A 202 0.14 8.59 6.05
N MET A 203 -0.35 7.64 5.25
CA MET A 203 0.05 7.50 3.85
C MET A 203 -0.33 8.74 3.04
N PHE A 204 -1.57 9.23 3.18
CA PHE A 204 -2.00 10.44 2.49
C PHE A 204 -1.26 11.70 2.96
N GLN A 205 -1.00 11.86 4.26
CA GLN A 205 -0.19 12.96 4.79
C GLN A 205 1.21 12.97 4.17
N ARG A 206 1.86 11.79 4.10
CA ARG A 206 3.16 11.67 3.44
C ARG A 206 3.08 11.96 1.96
N LEU A 207 2.15 11.38 1.22
CA LEU A 207 2.01 11.67 -0.22
C LEU A 207 1.70 13.15 -0.50
N ALA A 208 0.86 13.80 0.32
CA ALA A 208 0.50 15.21 0.14
C ALA A 208 1.68 16.17 0.37
N SER A 209 2.69 15.75 1.13
CA SER A 209 3.95 16.50 1.29
C SER A 209 4.86 16.46 0.05
N HIS A 210 4.56 15.61 -0.95
CA HIS A 210 5.31 15.51 -2.20
C HIS A 210 4.63 16.24 -3.36
N GLY A 211 5.44 16.62 -4.36
CA GLY A 211 4.98 17.38 -5.51
C GLY A 211 4.64 16.56 -6.75
N THR A 212 5.34 15.43 -6.94
CA THR A 212 5.29 14.60 -8.16
C THR A 212 5.47 13.13 -7.80
N ALA A 213 5.01 12.23 -8.66
CA ALA A 213 5.23 10.78 -8.49
C ALA A 213 6.72 10.44 -8.47
N ALA A 214 7.52 11.08 -9.31
CA ALA A 214 8.97 10.91 -9.32
C ALA A 214 9.63 11.31 -7.98
N GLY A 215 9.16 12.40 -7.35
CA GLY A 215 9.64 12.83 -6.04
C GLY A 215 9.35 11.81 -4.94
N VAL A 216 8.13 11.25 -4.94
CA VAL A 216 7.74 10.17 -4.01
C VAL A 216 8.64 8.95 -4.18
N LEU A 217 8.83 8.48 -5.42
CA LEU A 217 9.64 7.30 -5.71
C LEU A 217 11.11 7.52 -5.33
N ALA A 218 11.67 8.68 -5.63
CA ALA A 218 13.06 9.01 -5.25
C ALA A 218 13.24 9.01 -3.73
N ALA A 219 12.30 9.59 -2.97
CA ALA A 219 12.32 9.59 -1.51
C ALA A 219 12.16 8.17 -0.94
N ALA A 220 11.28 7.35 -1.52
CA ALA A 220 11.08 5.97 -1.12
C ALA A 220 12.31 5.08 -1.42
N ALA A 221 12.97 5.29 -2.56
CA ALA A 221 14.18 4.58 -2.97
C ALA A 221 15.39 4.92 -2.10
N ALA A 222 15.55 6.21 -1.75
CA ALA A 222 16.58 6.65 -0.81
C ALA A 222 16.36 6.05 0.59
N GLY A 223 15.09 5.85 0.95
CA GLY A 223 14.68 5.37 2.26
C GLY A 223 14.84 6.43 3.34
N GLY A 224 14.33 6.13 4.53
CA GLY A 224 14.42 6.97 5.70
C GLY A 224 14.59 6.14 6.97
N PRO A 225 15.03 6.75 8.08
CA PRO A 225 15.08 6.04 9.35
C PRO A 225 13.68 5.55 9.73
N ALA A 226 13.61 4.37 10.34
CA ALA A 226 12.35 3.84 10.87
C ALA A 226 11.83 4.74 12.00
N ARG A 227 10.78 5.51 11.71
CA ARG A 227 10.16 6.44 12.67
C ARG A 227 8.81 5.91 13.09
N ARG A 228 8.51 5.97 14.39
CA ARG A 228 7.13 5.77 14.87
C ARG A 228 6.37 7.07 14.75
N ALA A 229 5.11 6.96 14.37
CA ALA A 229 4.19 8.07 14.48
C ALA A 229 3.45 8.02 15.82
N ARG A 230 2.74 9.09 16.17
CA ARG A 230 1.87 9.15 17.33
C ARG A 230 0.44 9.43 16.92
N ILE A 231 -0.48 8.74 17.58
CA ILE A 231 -1.91 8.68 17.25
C ILE A 231 -2.69 9.12 18.48
N LEU A 232 -3.59 10.08 18.32
CA LEU A 232 -4.53 10.49 19.36
C LEU A 232 -5.83 9.67 19.26
N ASP A 233 -6.45 9.67 18.07
CA ASP A 233 -7.55 8.80 17.68
C ASP A 233 -7.22 8.07 16.39
N ASP A 234 -7.67 6.82 16.26
CA ASP A 234 -7.35 5.97 15.11
C ASP A 234 -7.98 6.43 13.79
N SER A 235 -9.01 7.27 13.82
CA SER A 235 -9.86 7.55 12.66
C SER A 235 -10.31 9.00 12.52
N THR A 236 -10.26 9.80 13.59
CA THR A 236 -10.79 11.17 13.58
C THR A 236 -9.73 12.25 13.69
N THR A 237 -8.46 11.91 13.92
CA THR A 237 -7.37 12.88 14.09
C THR A 237 -6.20 12.59 13.15
N PRO A 238 -5.45 13.60 12.71
CA PRO A 238 -4.25 13.39 11.91
C PRO A 238 -3.21 12.56 12.66
N VAL A 239 -2.41 11.79 11.93
CA VAL A 239 -1.25 11.10 12.49
C VAL A 239 -0.12 12.13 12.68
N ARG A 240 0.58 12.05 13.82
CA ARG A 240 1.62 13.01 14.18
C ARG A 240 2.98 12.39 14.02
N PHE A 241 3.86 13.06 13.29
CA PHE A 241 5.24 12.68 13.09
C PHE A 241 6.17 13.52 13.96
N GLU A 242 7.39 13.02 14.16
CA GLU A 242 8.40 13.77 14.92
C GLU A 242 8.63 15.15 14.30
N GLY A 243 8.46 16.20 15.11
CA GLY A 243 8.52 17.60 14.68
C GLY A 243 7.15 18.28 14.56
N ASP A 244 6.07 17.51 14.45
CA ASP A 244 4.73 18.06 14.29
C ASP A 244 4.19 18.66 15.61
N PRO A 245 3.37 19.73 15.55
CA PRO A 245 2.63 20.21 16.70
C PRO A 245 1.80 19.08 17.34
N GLY A 246 1.84 19.00 18.67
CA GLY A 246 1.08 17.98 19.41
C GLY A 246 1.66 16.56 19.34
N PHE A 247 2.86 16.35 18.76
CA PHE A 247 3.52 15.04 18.77
C PHE A 247 3.64 14.47 20.19
N ASN A 248 4.01 15.31 21.17
CA ASN A 248 4.12 14.91 22.58
C ASN A 248 2.88 15.23 23.43
N GLU A 249 1.73 15.46 22.80
CA GLU A 249 0.50 15.75 23.54
C GLU A 249 0.06 14.53 24.37
N THR A 250 -0.44 14.82 25.57
CA THR A 250 -1.03 13.82 26.46
C THR A 250 -2.18 13.08 25.77
N GLY A 251 -2.24 11.76 25.95
CA GLY A 251 -3.26 10.90 25.33
C GLY A 251 -2.84 10.29 24.01
N THR A 252 -1.80 10.80 23.35
CA THR A 252 -1.26 10.14 22.16
C THR A 252 -0.49 8.87 22.50
N ARG A 253 -0.63 7.85 21.65
CA ARG A 253 0.14 6.60 21.71
C ARG A 253 1.02 6.43 20.49
N GLU A 254 2.12 5.70 20.63
CA GLU A 254 2.93 5.32 19.47
C GLU A 254 2.18 4.37 18.54
N SER A 255 2.44 4.48 17.24
CA SER A 255 2.04 3.50 16.24
C SER A 255 2.72 2.16 16.51
N PHE A 256 2.00 1.06 16.35
CA PHE A 256 2.64 -0.24 16.22
C PHE A 256 3.15 -0.39 14.79
N GLY A 257 4.45 -0.21 14.60
CA GLY A 257 5.07 -0.21 13.28
C GLY A 257 5.86 1.05 13.01
N TRP A 258 6.21 1.26 11.74
CA TRP A 258 7.21 2.22 11.32
C TRP A 258 6.82 2.92 10.01
N MET A 259 7.19 4.19 9.90
CA MET A 259 7.15 4.98 8.68
C MET A 259 8.58 5.15 8.18
N TRP A 260 8.83 4.79 6.92
CA TRP A 260 10.13 4.96 6.24
C TRP A 260 10.09 6.04 5.17
N LEU A 261 8.94 6.27 4.52
CA LEU A 261 8.78 7.36 3.54
C LEU A 261 9.03 8.71 4.22
N PRO A 262 10.07 9.46 3.80
CA PRO A 262 10.32 10.80 4.29
C PRO A 262 9.19 11.76 3.90
N ALA A 263 9.03 12.83 4.67
CA ALA A 263 8.26 13.98 4.23
C ALA A 263 8.90 14.57 2.97
N GLY A 264 8.08 15.06 2.04
CA GLY A 264 8.54 15.82 0.89
C GLY A 264 8.76 17.30 1.23
N ASP A 265 8.97 18.10 0.19
CA ASP A 265 9.32 19.52 0.32
C ASP A 265 8.12 20.42 0.66
N ARG A 266 6.89 19.91 0.58
CA ARG A 266 5.68 20.65 0.97
C ARG A 266 5.41 20.44 2.45
N PRO A 267 4.92 21.47 3.18
CA PRO A 267 4.51 21.30 4.56
C PRO A 267 3.40 20.25 4.68
N ASP A 268 3.36 19.56 5.83
CA ASP A 268 2.25 18.64 6.11
C ASP A 268 0.92 19.42 6.09
N PRO A 269 -0.02 19.09 5.19
CA PRO A 269 -1.24 19.86 5.02
C PRO A 269 -2.20 19.78 6.20
N THR A 270 -1.97 18.84 7.11
CA THR A 270 -2.77 18.64 8.32
C THR A 270 -2.24 19.42 9.52
N THR A 271 -1.14 20.17 9.35
CA THR A 271 -0.59 21.03 10.40
C THR A 271 -1.67 22.01 10.90
N GLY A 272 -1.99 21.93 12.19
CA GLY A 272 -2.99 22.78 12.83
C GLY A 272 -4.44 22.30 12.70
N TRP A 273 -4.68 21.12 12.14
CA TRP A 273 -5.99 20.47 12.23
C TRP A 273 -6.19 19.96 13.67
N ALA A 274 -7.40 20.15 14.19
CA ALA A 274 -7.80 19.71 15.53
C ALA A 274 -8.14 18.22 15.54
#